data_AF-A0A5C7AFW4-F1
#
_entry.id   AF-A0A5C7AFW4-F1
#
_cell.length_a   1.000
_cell.length_b   1.000
_cell.length_c   1.000
_cell.angle_alpha   90.00
_cell.angle_beta   90.00
_cell.angle_gamma   90.00
#
_symmetry.space_group_name_H-M   'P 1'
#
loop_
_entity.id
_entity.type
_entity.pdbx_description
1 polymer ?
#
loop_
_entity_poly.entity_id
_entity_poly.type
_entity_poly.pdbx_seq_one_letter_code
_entity_poly.pdbx_strand_id
1 'polypeptide(L)' 'MKLRLYGIDTPELRGSEREAGLVVRDIVRELILNKEVEIHSYKDKQGKYGRYLANIIVNGVDLNQWLVDNGHAKPYYP' A
#
# COMPACT_ATOMS: atom_id res chain seq x y z
N MET A 1 6.37 7.12 11.56
CA MET A 1 6.32 7.53 10.14
C MET A 1 5.10 6.87 9.49
N LYS A 2 4.39 7.54 8.56
CA LYS A 2 3.29 6.94 7.78
C LYS A 2 3.65 7.00 6.31
N LEU A 3 3.53 5.86 5.61
CA LEU A 3 3.78 5.73 4.18
C LEU A 3 2.46 5.47 3.46
N ARG A 4 2.30 5.99 2.25
CA ARG A 4 1.22 5.61 1.33
C ARG A 4 1.83 4.75 0.23
N LEU A 5 1.14 3.66 -0.11
CA LEU A 5 1.55 2.80 -1.21
C LEU A 5 1.53 3.62 -2.50
N TYR A 6 2.68 3.68 -3.17
CA TYR A 6 2.84 4.41 -4.41
C TYR A 6 2.08 3.73 -5.54
N GLY A 7 1.44 4.53 -6.40
CA GLY A 7 0.87 4.05 -7.65
C GLY A 7 -0.45 3.27 -7.53
N ILE A 8 -1.04 3.14 -6.34
CA ILE A 8 -2.23 2.31 -6.13
C ILE A 8 -3.23 2.91 -5.13
N ASP A 9 -4.50 2.52 -5.29
CA ASP A 9 -5.58 2.75 -4.35
C ASP A 9 -6.18 1.44 -3.83
N THR A 10 -6.26 1.34 -2.51
CA THR A 10 -6.93 0.24 -1.79
C THR A 10 -8.30 0.68 -1.29
N PRO A 11 -9.27 -0.23 -1.09
CA PRO A 11 -10.57 0.10 -0.50
C PRO A 11 -10.44 0.78 0.86
N GLU A 12 -11.30 1.77 1.12
CA GLU A 12 -11.26 2.55 2.36
C GLU A 12 -11.77 1.77 3.58
N LEU A 13 -11.21 2.04 4.77
CA LEU A 13 -11.64 1.42 6.03
C LEU A 13 -12.95 2.00 6.60
N ARG A 14 -13.67 2.80 5.82
CA ARG A 14 -14.88 3.54 6.20
C ARG A 14 -15.85 3.58 5.03
N GLY A 15 -17.13 3.86 5.33
CA GLY A 15 -18.17 3.93 4.31
C GLY A 15 -18.51 2.57 3.71
N SER A 16 -19.01 2.58 2.48
CA SER A 16 -19.46 1.39 1.75
C SER A 16 -18.33 0.40 1.43
N GLU A 17 -17.08 0.85 1.39
CA GLU A 17 -15.92 0.00 1.06
C GLU A 17 -15.31 -0.70 2.29
N ARG A 18 -15.83 -0.41 3.50
CA ARG A 18 -15.22 -0.86 4.76
C ARG A 18 -14.95 -2.35 4.82
N GLU A 19 -15.89 -3.18 4.38
CA GLU A 19 -15.75 -4.64 4.43
C GLU A 19 -14.56 -5.11 3.57
N ALA A 20 -14.47 -4.63 2.34
CA ALA A 20 -13.34 -4.90 1.46
C ALA A 20 -12.03 -4.31 2.02
N GLY A 21 -12.08 -3.12 2.60
CA GLY A 21 -10.91 -2.48 3.22
C GLY A 21 -10.36 -3.27 4.41
N LEU A 22 -11.24 -3.90 5.21
CA LEU A 22 -10.82 -4.77 6.30
C LEU A 22 -10.08 -6.01 5.79
N VAL A 23 -10.58 -6.62 4.71
CA VAL A 23 -9.92 -7.77 4.06
C VAL A 23 -8.53 -7.39 3.57
N VAL A 24 -8.40 -6.30 2.81
CA VAL A 24 -7.11 -5.85 2.28
C VAL A 24 -6.13 -5.47 3.40
N ARG A 25 -6.62 -4.83 4.47
CA ARG A 25 -5.81 -4.53 5.66
C ARG A 25 -5.23 -5.80 6.29
N ASP A 26 -6.04 -6.84 6.45
CA ASP A 26 -5.61 -8.06 7.11
C ASP A 26 -4.62 -8.86 6.24
N ILE A 27 -4.85 -8.90 4.92
CA ILE A 27 -3.88 -9.44 3.94
C ILE A 27 -2.53 -8.72 4.05
N VAL A 28 -2.53 -7.38 4.03
CA VAL A 28 -1.28 -6.61 4.13
C VAL A 28 -0.57 -6.90 5.46
N ARG A 29 -1.31 -7.00 6.58
CA ARG A 29 -0.74 -7.32 7.89
C ARG A 29 -0.06 -8.69 7.90
N GLU A 30 -0.72 -9.71 7.35
CA GLU A 30 -0.14 -11.04 7.22
C GLU A 30 1.12 -11.04 6.35
N LEU A 31 1.15 -10.21 5.31
CA LEU A 31 2.28 -10.12 4.40
C LEU A 31 3.50 -9.41 4.97
N ILE A 32 3.34 -8.42 5.87
CA ILE A 32 4.45 -7.55 6.31
C ILE A 32 4.77 -7.58 7.81
N LEU A 33 3.82 -7.93 8.69
CA LEU A 33 4.09 -7.87 10.12
C LEU A 33 5.08 -8.95 10.54
N ASN A 34 6.01 -8.57 11.42
CA ASN A 34 7.10 -9.43 11.92
C ASN A 34 8.00 -10.01 10.82
N LYS A 35 8.03 -9.37 9.65
CA LYS A 35 8.89 -9.73 8.51
C LYS A 35 9.84 -8.58 8.21
N GLU A 36 11.00 -8.94 7.68
CA GLU A 36 11.90 -7.95 7.09
C GLU A 36 11.33 -7.49 5.75
N VAL A 37 11.30 -6.17 5.56
CA VAL A 37 10.77 -5.53 4.35
C VAL A 37 11.68 -4.40 3.93
N GLU A 38 11.82 -4.21 2.63
CA GLU A 38 12.53 -3.08 2.06
C GLU A 38 11.52 -1.99 1.68
N ILE A 39 11.86 -0.74 1.98
CA ILE A 39 11.01 0.41 1.71
C ILE A 39 11.66 1.25 0.63
N HIS A 40 11.10 1.20 -0.57
CA HIS A 40 11.52 2.02 -1.69
C HIS A 40 10.68 3.30 -1.70
N SER A 41 11.13 4.32 -0.97
CA SER A 41 10.39 5.57 -0.83
C SER A 41 10.70 6.57 -1.95
N TYR A 42 9.67 7.25 -2.43
CA TYR A 42 9.77 8.34 -3.40
C TYR A 42 9.75 9.66 -2.64
N LYS A 43 10.89 10.36 -2.67
CA LYS A 43 10.98 11.73 -2.17
C LYS A 43 10.57 12.69 -3.29
N ASP A 44 9.29 12.72 -3.63
CA ASP A 44 8.81 13.81 -4.47
C ASP A 44 8.61 15.06 -3.61
N LYS A 45 8.97 16.22 -4.16
CA LYS A 45 8.98 17.52 -3.47
C LYS A 45 7.69 17.71 -2.71
N GLN A 46 7.75 17.62 -1.37
CA GLN A 46 6.65 17.83 -0.42
C GLN A 46 5.31 18.06 -1.12
N GLY A 47 4.64 16.99 -1.54
CA GLY A 47 3.24 17.09 -1.88
C GLY A 47 2.55 17.78 -0.70
N LYS A 48 1.67 18.73 -0.98
CA LYS A 48 0.99 19.67 -0.05
C LYS A 48 0.38 19.05 1.23
N TYR A 49 0.43 17.72 1.41
CA TYR A 49 -0.21 16.92 2.46
C TYR A 49 0.69 15.88 3.18
N GLY A 50 2.03 15.89 3.01
CA GLY A 50 2.98 15.43 4.04
C GLY A 50 3.17 13.92 4.30
N ARG A 51 2.79 13.01 3.38
CA ARG A 51 3.10 11.56 3.49
C ARG A 51 4.13 11.15 2.44
N TYR A 52 5.06 10.28 2.82
CA TYR A 52 5.96 9.65 1.86
C TYR A 52 5.21 8.58 1.05
N LEU A 53 5.45 8.55 -0.25
CA LEU A 53 5.01 7.48 -1.12
C LEU A 53 6.08 6.39 -1.14
N ALA A 54 5.68 5.11 -1.17
CA ALA A 54 6.64 4.01 -1.19
C ALA A 54 6.09 2.75 -1.87
N ASN A 55 7.01 1.97 -2.45
CA ASN A 55 6.82 0.55 -2.69
C ASN A 55 7.40 -0.25 -1.51
N ILE A 56 6.72 -1.33 -1.14
CA ILE A 56 7.18 -2.24 -0.09
C ILE A 56 7.61 -3.55 -0.77
N ILE A 57 8.85 -3.94 -0.57
CA ILE A 57 9.39 -5.20 -1.08
C ILE A 57 9.46 -6.21 0.07
N VAL A 58 8.87 -7.39 -0.14
CA VAL A 58 8.86 -8.49 0.83
C VAL A 58 9.41 -9.73 0.13
N ASN A 59 10.56 -10.24 0.58
CA ASN A 59 11.22 -11.41 -0.04
C ASN A 59 11.39 -11.26 -1.58
N GLY A 60 11.75 -10.08 -2.05
CA GLY A 60 11.90 -9.77 -3.48
C GLY A 60 10.60 -9.53 -4.26
N VAL A 61 9.44 -9.58 -3.60
CA VAL A 61 8.13 -9.31 -4.21
C VAL A 61 7.68 -7.89 -3.91
N ASP A 62 7.31 -7.12 -4.94
CA ASP A 62 6.64 -5.83 -4.77
C ASP A 62 5.20 -6.02 -4.30
N LEU A 63 4.94 -5.69 -3.04
CA LEU A 63 3.61 -5.79 -2.43
C LEU A 63 2.58 -4.93 -3.17
N ASN A 64 2.94 -3.74 -3.65
CA ASN A 64 2.00 -2.83 -4.29
C ASN A 64 1.46 -3.46 -5.58
N GLN A 65 2.37 -4.02 -6.39
CA GLN A 65 1.99 -4.73 -7.61
C GLN A 65 1.20 -6.00 -7.29
N TRP A 66 1.63 -6.76 -6.28
CA TRP A 66 0.92 -7.97 -5.85
C TRP A 66 -0.53 -7.66 -5.45
N LEU A 67 -0.79 -6.55 -4.75
CA LEU A 67 -2.15 -6.14 -4.39
C LEU A 67 -3.01 -5.84 -5.63
N VAL A 68 -2.44 -5.25 -6.67
CA VAL A 68 -3.16 -5.01 -7.94
C VAL A 68 -3.47 -6.32 -8.64
N ASP A 69 -2.46 -7.19 -8.78
CA ASP A 69 -2.58 -8.46 -9.51
C ASP A 69 -3.60 -9.41 -8.86
N ASN A 70 -3.76 -9.32 -7.54
CA ASN A 70 -4.72 -10.12 -6.77
C ASN A 70 -6.07 -9.41 -6.54
N GLY A 71 -6.31 -8.25 -7.17
CA GLY A 71 -7.58 -7.54 -7.12
C GLY A 71 -7.88 -6.83 -5.78
N HIS A 72 -6.85 -6.61 -4.97
CA HIS A 72 -6.93 -5.91 -3.67
C HIS A 72 -6.67 -4.41 -3.78
N ALA A 73 -6.17 -3.94 -4.93
CA ALA A 73 -5.96 -2.54 -5.21
C ALA A 73 -6.22 -2.23 -6.69
N LYS A 74 -6.41 -0.95 -7.01
CA LYS A 74 -6.49 -0.44 -8.38
C LYS A 74 -5.26 0.41 -8.68
N PRO A 75 -4.71 0.37 -9.91
CA PRO A 75 -3.69 1.32 -10.33
C PRO A 75 -4.19 2.76 -10.21
N TYR A 76 -3.38 3.61 -9.59
CA TYR A 76 -3.62 5.04 -9.43
C TYR A 76 -2.37 5.79 -9.87
N TYR A 77 -2.46 6.51 -10.97
CA TYR A 77 -1.39 7.40 -11.40
C TYR A 77 -1.65 8.79 -10.81
N PRO A 78 -0.78 9.27 -9.90
CA PRO A 78 -0.91 10.61 -9.31
C PRO A 78 -0.72 11.73 -10.33
#